data_AF-A0AAW1HY24-F1
#
_entry.id   AF-A0AAW1HY24-F1
#
_cell.length_a   1.000
_cell.length_b   1.000
_cell.length_c   1.000
_cell.angle_alpha   90.00
_cell.angle_beta   90.00
_cell.angle_gamma   90.00
#
_symmetry.space_group_name_H-M   'P 1'
#
loop_
_entity.id
_entity.type
_entity.pdbx_description
1 polymer ?
#
loop_
_entity_poly.entity_id
_entity_poly.type
_entity_poly.pdbx_seq_one_letter_code
_entity_poly.pdbx_strand_id
1 'polypeptide(L)'
;MDQGDFSRLAESMSDFVEAKTHISIGPLNRPPLLSPTKLVLIFLAIAIWSPFAVKRFLKGDTIFHDYKIWLFGATFVYFFSVSGTMHNIIRKMPMFIADRNDPSKLVFFYQGSGMQLGAEGFAVGFLYTVVGVLLGFVTHGVVLVKSLKVQRFLMVVALIVSFWAVKKVIYLDNWKTGYGVHAYWPSSW
;
A
#
# COMPACT_ATOMS: atom_id res chain seq x y z
N MET A 1 18.77 -20.17 5.86
CA MET A 1 18.66 -18.79 6.37
C MET A 1 19.04 -17.87 5.22
N ASP A 2 18.18 -16.91 4.87
CA ASP A 2 18.29 -16.14 3.63
C ASP A 2 19.43 -15.11 3.66
N GLN A 3 20.16 -15.02 2.55
CA GLN A 3 21.34 -14.19 2.38
C GLN A 3 21.06 -12.67 2.52
N GLY A 4 19.79 -12.27 2.46
CA GLY A 4 19.33 -10.89 2.64
C GLY A 4 19.24 -10.42 4.10
N ASP A 5 19.13 -11.33 5.07
CA ASP A 5 19.10 -10.97 6.51
C ASP A 5 20.51 -10.66 7.05
N PHE A 6 21.58 -10.95 6.28
CA PHE A 6 22.97 -10.72 6.70
C PHE A 6 23.41 -9.24 6.68
N SER A 7 22.71 -8.36 5.98
CA SER A 7 23.33 -7.12 5.53
C SER A 7 23.20 -5.92 6.47
N ARG A 8 22.36 -5.92 7.52
CA ARG A 8 22.02 -4.64 8.20
C ARG A 8 21.82 -4.65 9.72
N LEU A 9 21.86 -5.80 10.40
CA LEU A 9 21.63 -5.86 11.84
C LEU A 9 22.92 -6.21 12.59
N ALA A 10 23.13 -5.62 13.76
CA ALA A 10 24.31 -5.90 14.58
C ALA A 10 24.41 -7.39 14.96
N GLU A 11 23.28 -8.09 15.02
CA GLU A 11 23.17 -9.54 15.21
C GLU A 11 23.69 -10.34 14.02
N SER A 12 23.40 -9.90 12.79
CA SER A 12 23.89 -10.63 11.62
C SER A 12 25.40 -10.50 11.43
N MET A 13 25.98 -9.39 11.90
CA MET A 13 27.44 -9.19 11.94
C MET A 13 28.10 -9.99 13.07
N SER A 14 27.46 -10.11 14.24
CA SER A 14 27.99 -10.98 15.30
C SER A 14 27.99 -12.44 14.85
N ASP A 15 26.89 -12.91 14.27
CA ASP A 15 26.76 -14.29 13.81
C ASP A 15 27.79 -14.61 12.71
N PHE A 16 28.06 -13.66 11.81
CA PHE A 16 29.08 -13.81 10.78
C PHE A 16 30.51 -13.93 11.35
N VAL A 17 30.85 -13.10 12.34
CA VAL A 17 32.19 -13.09 12.94
C VAL A 17 32.40 -14.34 13.81
N GLU A 18 31.39 -14.76 14.58
CA GLU A 18 31.44 -16.00 15.36
C GLU A 18 31.58 -17.23 14.45
N ALA A 19 30.85 -17.28 13.33
CA ALA A 19 30.96 -18.36 12.35
C ALA A 19 32.33 -18.45 11.66
N LYS A 20 33.05 -17.32 11.51
CA LYS A 20 34.38 -17.28 10.86
C LYS A 20 35.54 -17.46 11.82
N THR A 21 35.39 -17.02 13.07
CA THR A 21 36.48 -16.98 14.04
C THR A 21 36.36 -18.03 15.13
N HIS A 22 35.19 -18.69 15.26
CA HIS A 22 34.85 -19.62 16.36
C HIS A 22 35.00 -19.01 17.76
N ILE A 23 35.05 -17.67 17.85
CA ILE A 23 35.11 -16.93 19.10
C ILE A 23 33.69 -16.48 19.43
N SER A 24 33.18 -16.88 20.60
CA SER A 24 31.86 -16.47 21.08
C SER A 24 31.86 -14.98 21.36
N ILE A 25 30.95 -14.25 20.70
CA ILE A 25 30.80 -12.81 20.89
C ILE A 25 29.83 -12.61 22.05
N GLY A 26 30.24 -11.81 23.03
CA GLY A 26 29.42 -11.48 24.21
C GLY A 26 28.10 -10.79 23.84
N PRO A 27 27.17 -10.65 24.80
CA PRO A 27 25.83 -10.13 24.53
C PRO A 27 25.87 -8.72 23.92
N LEU A 28 25.14 -8.54 22.82
CA LEU A 28 24.96 -7.25 22.17
C LEU A 28 24.17 -6.29 23.07
N ASN A 29 24.87 -5.32 23.64
CA ASN A 29 24.24 -4.29 24.45
C ASN A 29 23.50 -3.29 23.55
N ARG A 30 22.17 -3.23 23.67
CA ARG A 30 21.33 -2.27 22.96
C ARG A 30 21.04 -1.10 23.91
N PRO A 31 21.68 0.07 23.74
CA PRO A 31 21.31 1.22 24.54
C PRO A 31 19.83 1.57 24.27
N PRO A 32 19.06 1.97 25.29
CA PRO A 32 17.68 2.39 25.07
C PRO A 32 17.66 3.55 24.07
N LEU A 33 16.79 3.48 23.06
CA LEU A 33 16.65 4.50 22.00
C LEU A 33 16.46 5.91 22.57
N LEU A 34 15.88 6.01 23.77
CA LEU A 34 15.66 7.24 24.50
C LEU A 34 16.20 7.11 25.92
N SER A 35 17.03 8.07 26.32
CA SER A 35 17.46 8.23 27.72
C SER A 35 16.26 8.58 28.61
N PRO A 36 16.21 8.13 29.88
CA PRO A 36 15.11 8.45 30.81
C PRO A 36 14.84 9.95 30.94
N THR A 37 15.87 10.80 30.86
CA THR A 37 15.72 12.26 30.87
C THR A 37 15.01 12.79 29.63
N LYS A 38 15.28 12.22 28.44
CA LYS A 38 14.57 12.58 27.20
C LYS A 38 13.11 12.15 27.24
N LEU A 39 12.81 10.99 27.84
CA LEU A 39 11.44 10.53 28.06
C LEU A 39 10.66 11.49 28.97
N VAL A 40 11.26 11.90 30.09
CA VAL A 40 10.64 12.89 31.00
C VAL A 40 10.39 14.22 30.28
N LEU A 41 11.33 14.66 29.44
CA LEU A 41 11.20 15.90 28.67
C LEU A 41 10.08 15.80 27.62
N ILE A 42 9.95 14.67 26.93
CA ILE A 42 8.83 14.39 26.03
C ILE A 42 7.51 14.39 26.78
N PHE A 43 7.44 13.73 27.94
CA PHE A 43 6.23 13.71 28.78
C PHE A 43 5.83 15.10 29.24
N LEU A 44 6.79 15.92 29.68
CA LEU A 44 6.55 17.32 30.04
C LEU A 44 6.06 18.15 28.85
N ALA A 45 6.68 17.98 27.68
CA ALA A 45 6.26 18.67 26.46
C ALA A 45 4.83 18.28 26.06
N ILE A 46 4.47 17.00 26.13
CA ILE A 46 3.11 16.52 25.88
C ILE A 46 2.14 17.07 26.92
N ALA A 47 2.50 17.05 28.21
CA ALA A 47 1.65 17.55 29.28
C ALA A 47 1.35 19.05 29.11
N ILE A 48 2.37 19.86 28.80
CA ILE A 48 2.23 21.30 28.53
C ILE A 48 1.41 21.55 27.26
N TRP A 49 1.60 20.75 26.21
CA TRP A 49 0.87 20.91 24.94
C TRP A 49 -0.57 20.42 25.01
N SER A 50 -0.86 19.42 25.84
CA SER A 50 -2.16 18.76 25.95
C SER A 50 -3.34 19.72 26.19
N PRO A 51 -3.32 20.70 27.12
CA PRO A 51 -4.46 21.60 27.31
C PRO A 51 -4.72 22.48 26.08
N PHE A 52 -3.68 22.88 25.35
CA PHE A 52 -3.83 23.66 24.11
C PHE A 52 -4.40 22.80 22.98
N ALA A 53 -3.91 21.58 22.83
CA ALA A 53 -4.40 20.63 21.84
C ALA A 53 -5.85 20.23 22.10
N VAL A 54 -6.21 19.91 23.35
CA VAL A 54 -7.58 19.54 23.75
C VAL A 54 -8.54 20.70 23.54
N LYS A 55 -8.16 21.92 23.93
CA LYS A 55 -8.98 23.12 23.69
C LYS A 55 -9.19 23.38 22.20
N ARG A 56 -8.19 23.12 21.36
CA ARG A 56 -8.29 23.26 19.90
C ARG A 56 -9.15 22.15 19.29
N PHE A 57 -9.05 20.93 19.80
CA PHE A 57 -9.87 19.79 19.39
C PHE A 57 -11.35 20.02 19.71
N LEU A 58 -11.68 20.43 20.94
CA LEU A 58 -13.06 20.72 21.36
C LEU A 58 -13.72 21.86 20.58
N LYS A 59 -12.93 22.81 20.07
CA LYS A 59 -13.43 23.91 19.22
C LYS A 59 -13.78 23.47 17.79
N GLY A 60 -13.48 22.23 17.40
CA GLY A 60 -13.74 21.73 16.03
C GLY A 60 -12.79 22.28 14.96
N ASP A 61 -11.89 23.20 15.31
CA ASP A 61 -10.96 23.89 14.40
C ASP A 61 -9.69 23.05 14.13
N THR A 62 -9.86 21.74 13.98
CA THR A 62 -8.76 20.81 13.73
C THR A 62 -9.02 19.96 12.50
N ILE A 63 -7.91 19.57 11.88
CA ILE A 63 -7.80 18.66 10.73
C ILE A 63 -8.58 17.35 10.97
N PHE A 64 -8.66 16.89 12.23
CA PHE A 64 -9.39 15.66 12.60
C PHE A 64 -10.92 15.77 12.50
N HIS A 65 -11.49 16.97 12.38
CA HIS A 65 -12.94 17.15 12.23
C HIS A 65 -13.37 17.23 10.76
N ASP A 66 -12.43 17.34 9.81
CA ASP A 66 -12.76 17.36 8.39
C ASP A 66 -13.04 15.94 7.86
N TYR A 67 -14.27 15.71 7.41
CA TYR A 67 -14.71 14.44 6.83
C TYR A 67 -13.85 14.02 5.63
N LYS A 68 -13.27 14.98 4.89
CA LYS A 68 -12.43 14.70 3.71
C LYS A 68 -11.17 13.92 4.08
N ILE A 69 -10.64 14.18 5.27
CA ILE A 69 -9.39 13.56 5.75
C ILE A 69 -9.66 12.13 6.18
N TRP A 70 -10.79 11.90 6.83
CA TRP A 70 -11.26 10.54 7.13
C TRP A 70 -11.59 9.75 5.87
N LEU A 71 -12.23 10.39 4.88
CA LEU A 71 -12.51 9.76 3.60
C LEU A 71 -11.22 9.37 2.87
N PHE A 72 -10.24 10.29 2.80
CA PHE A 72 -8.93 9.99 2.23
C PHE A 72 -8.21 8.88 3.00
N GLY A 73 -8.20 8.95 4.33
CA GLY A 73 -7.60 7.93 5.19
C GLY A 73 -8.23 6.54 5.00
N ALA A 74 -9.56 6.47 4.90
CA ALA A 74 -10.27 5.23 4.64
C ALA A 74 -9.95 4.65 3.27
N THR A 75 -9.93 5.48 2.21
CA THR A 75 -9.51 5.05 0.86
C THR A 75 -8.06 4.58 0.85
N PHE A 76 -7.18 5.24 1.61
CA PHE A 76 -5.78 4.85 1.74
C PHE A 76 -5.65 3.46 2.39
N VAL A 77 -6.33 3.22 3.51
CA VAL A 77 -6.33 1.89 4.15
C VAL A 77 -6.90 0.82 3.22
N TYR A 78 -7.98 1.13 2.50
CA TYR A 78 -8.56 0.23 1.51
C TYR A 78 -7.56 -0.15 0.40
N PHE A 79 -6.84 0.84 -0.15
CA PHE A 79 -5.82 0.60 -1.18
C PHE A 79 -4.74 -0.38 -0.70
N PHE A 80 -4.19 -0.18 0.51
CA PHE A 80 -3.18 -1.08 1.08
C PHE A 80 -3.71 -2.50 1.33
N SER A 81 -4.97 -2.61 1.73
CA SER A 81 -5.64 -3.90 1.93
C SER A 81 -5.80 -4.66 0.61
N VAL A 82 -6.36 -4.01 -0.42
CA VAL A 82 -6.62 -4.64 -1.73
C VAL A 82 -5.34 -4.92 -2.52
N SER A 83 -4.29 -4.11 -2.33
CA SER A 83 -3.00 -4.29 -2.99
C SER A 83 -2.23 -5.56 -2.52
N GLY A 84 -2.72 -6.29 -1.52
CA GLY A 84 -2.04 -7.48 -1.01
C GLY A 84 -0.80 -7.17 -0.18
N THR A 85 -0.73 -5.99 0.45
CA THR A 85 0.44 -5.61 1.25
C THR A 85 0.68 -6.56 2.44
N MET A 86 -0.38 -7.13 3.00
CA MET A 86 -0.29 -8.18 4.02
C MET A 86 0.43 -9.43 3.49
N HIS A 87 0.13 -9.87 2.26
CA HIS A 87 0.83 -10.98 1.62
C HIS A 87 2.33 -10.66 1.45
N ASN A 88 2.64 -9.44 1.01
CA ASN A 88 4.01 -8.99 0.81
C ASN A 88 4.82 -8.97 2.11
N ILE A 89 4.21 -8.49 3.21
CA ILE A 89 4.87 -8.41 4.53
C ILE A 89 5.11 -9.81 5.09
N ILE A 90 4.10 -10.69 5.08
CA ILE A 90 4.20 -12.03 5.67
C ILE A 90 5.25 -12.88 4.94
N ARG A 91 5.26 -12.83 3.61
CA ARG A 91 6.14 -13.66 2.78
C ARG A 91 7.44 -12.97 2.38
N LYS A 92 7.72 -11.77 2.91
CA LYS A 92 8.86 -10.92 2.54
C LYS A 92 9.04 -10.84 1.00
N MET A 93 7.95 -10.63 0.26
CA MET A 93 7.98 -10.62 -1.21
C MET A 93 8.78 -9.43 -1.73
N PRO A 94 9.67 -9.62 -2.73
CA PRO A 94 10.38 -8.50 -3.35
C PRO A 94 9.42 -7.62 -4.15
N MET A 95 9.70 -6.32 -4.22
CA MET A 95 8.90 -5.40 -5.04
C MET A 95 9.07 -5.65 -6.54
N PHE A 96 10.24 -6.11 -6.94
CA PHE A 96 10.63 -6.43 -8.32
C PHE A 96 11.70 -7.52 -8.30
N ILE A 97 11.79 -8.30 -9.37
CA ILE A 97 12.84 -9.31 -9.55
C ILE A 97 13.63 -8.95 -10.81
N ALA A 98 14.95 -9.15 -10.82
CA ALA A 98 15.74 -9.00 -12.04
C ALA A 98 15.46 -10.18 -12.98
N ASP A 99 15.31 -9.92 -14.28
CA ASP A 99 15.04 -10.95 -15.28
C ASP A 99 16.12 -12.05 -15.21
N ARG A 100 15.67 -13.32 -15.25
CA ARG A 100 16.54 -14.50 -15.21
C ARG A 100 17.48 -14.53 -16.42
N ASN A 101 17.04 -13.98 -17.55
CA ASN A 101 17.80 -13.97 -18.81
C ASN A 101 18.63 -12.70 -19.01
N ASP A 102 18.23 -11.56 -18.42
CA ASP A 102 18.91 -10.27 -18.54
C ASP A 102 18.92 -9.55 -17.16
N PRO A 103 20.03 -9.62 -16.39
CA PRO A 103 20.11 -9.02 -15.05
C PRO A 103 19.91 -7.50 -15.01
N SER A 104 19.98 -6.82 -16.16
CA SER A 104 19.76 -5.39 -16.32
C SER A 104 18.28 -4.99 -16.43
N LYS A 105 17.37 -5.95 -16.63
CA LYS A 105 15.93 -5.71 -16.77
C LYS A 105 15.21 -6.03 -15.47
N LEU A 106 14.44 -5.06 -14.98
CA LEU A 106 13.59 -5.21 -13.80
C LEU A 106 12.21 -5.72 -14.23
N VAL A 107 11.81 -6.87 -13.69
CA VAL A 107 10.51 -7.49 -13.91
C VAL A 107 9.59 -7.15 -12.74
N PHE A 108 8.56 -6.38 -13.03
CA PHE A 108 7.56 -5.92 -12.05
C PHE A 108 6.33 -6.83 -11.96
N PHE A 109 6.15 -7.73 -12.94
CA PHE A 109 5.03 -8.66 -13.03
C PHE A 109 5.55 -10.09 -13.21
N TYR A 110 5.14 -11.00 -12.35
CA TYR A 110 5.56 -12.39 -12.41
C TYR A 110 4.46 -13.27 -13.00
N GLN A 111 4.81 -14.10 -13.98
CA GLN A 111 3.87 -15.01 -14.62
C GLN A 111 3.74 -16.30 -13.77
N GLY A 112 2.65 -16.41 -13.01
CA GLY A 112 2.34 -17.56 -12.17
C GLY A 112 1.32 -17.26 -11.07
N SER A 113 0.36 -18.16 -10.84
CA SER A 113 -0.78 -17.93 -9.93
C SER A 113 -0.44 -17.97 -8.44
N GLY A 114 0.72 -18.52 -8.07
CA GLY A 114 1.13 -18.72 -6.66
C GLY A 114 2.05 -17.65 -6.09
N MET A 115 2.53 -16.71 -6.91
CA MET A 115 3.47 -15.66 -6.49
C MET A 115 2.98 -14.28 -6.94
N GLN A 116 2.96 -13.33 -6.02
CA GLN A 116 2.57 -11.95 -6.28
C GLN A 116 3.71 -11.03 -5.89
N LEU A 117 4.19 -10.24 -6.86
CA LEU A 117 5.21 -9.22 -6.57
C LEU A 117 4.57 -8.00 -5.92
N GLY A 118 5.37 -7.27 -5.14
CA GLY A 118 4.89 -6.07 -4.47
C GLY A 118 4.38 -5.00 -5.44
N ALA A 119 5.14 -4.72 -6.51
CA ALA A 119 4.76 -3.74 -7.52
C ALA A 119 3.50 -4.16 -8.31
N GLU A 120 3.37 -5.45 -8.63
CA GLU A 120 2.18 -6.01 -9.25
C GLU A 120 0.93 -5.80 -8.40
N GLY A 121 1.01 -6.15 -7.10
CA GLY A 121 -0.08 -5.92 -6.16
C GLY A 121 -0.49 -4.45 -6.06
N PHE A 122 0.48 -3.53 -6.01
CA PHE A 122 0.19 -2.10 -6.00
C PHE A 122 -0.44 -1.60 -7.30
N ALA A 123 0.02 -2.07 -8.46
CA ALA A 123 -0.53 -1.69 -9.75
C ALA A 123 -2.00 -2.16 -9.90
N VAL A 124 -2.29 -3.41 -9.52
CA VAL A 124 -3.65 -3.96 -9.58
C VAL A 124 -4.55 -3.29 -8.53
N GLY A 125 -4.07 -3.12 -7.29
CA GLY A 125 -4.79 -2.42 -6.22
C GLY A 125 -5.10 -0.96 -6.58
N PHE A 126 -4.22 -0.29 -7.32
CA PHE A 126 -4.45 1.06 -7.82
C PHE A 126 -5.60 1.10 -8.83
N LEU A 127 -5.63 0.16 -9.80
CA LEU A 127 -6.73 0.07 -10.77
C LEU A 127 -8.09 -0.13 -10.09
N TYR A 128 -8.18 -1.01 -9.08
CA TYR A 128 -9.40 -1.20 -8.30
C TYR A 128 -9.82 0.07 -7.55
N THR A 129 -8.85 0.75 -6.92
CA THR A 129 -9.12 1.97 -6.15
C THR A 129 -9.59 3.10 -7.07
N VAL A 130 -9.00 3.26 -8.26
CA VAL A 130 -9.44 4.25 -9.25
C VAL A 130 -10.90 4.03 -9.65
N VAL A 131 -11.30 2.80 -9.93
CA VAL A 131 -12.70 2.49 -10.27
C VAL A 131 -13.63 2.80 -9.10
N GLY A 132 -13.25 2.44 -7.87
CA GLY A 132 -14.04 2.74 -6.67
C GLY A 132 -14.20 4.25 -6.42
N VAL A 133 -13.12 5.01 -6.54
CA VAL A 133 -13.15 6.48 -6.39
C VAL A 133 -13.96 7.14 -7.51
N LEU A 134 -13.85 6.67 -8.75
CA LEU A 134 -14.66 7.16 -9.86
C LEU A 134 -16.15 6.91 -9.62
N LEU A 135 -16.53 5.75 -9.08
CA LEU A 135 -17.92 5.47 -8.71
C LEU A 135 -18.44 6.44 -7.63
N GLY A 136 -17.64 6.70 -6.60
CA GLY A 136 -17.93 7.73 -5.60
C GLY A 136 -18.07 9.13 -6.21
N PHE A 137 -17.18 9.48 -7.15
CA PHE A 137 -17.22 10.75 -7.84
C PHE A 137 -18.46 10.91 -8.74
N VAL A 138 -18.85 9.87 -9.48
CA VAL A 138 -20.05 9.91 -10.34
C VAL A 138 -21.32 10.01 -9.52
N THR A 139 -21.39 9.32 -8.37
CA THR A 139 -22.58 9.33 -7.50
C THR A 139 -22.75 10.62 -6.72
N HIS A 140 -21.67 11.21 -6.20
CA HIS A 140 -21.76 12.38 -5.31
C HIS A 140 -21.21 13.67 -5.94
N GLY A 141 -20.14 13.60 -6.73
CA GLY A 141 -19.47 14.77 -7.29
C GLY A 141 -20.14 15.31 -8.55
N VAL A 142 -20.43 14.43 -9.51
CA VAL A 142 -21.01 14.80 -10.82
C VAL A 142 -22.41 15.41 -10.67
N VAL A 143 -23.16 15.03 -9.63
CA VAL A 143 -24.51 15.57 -9.33
C VAL A 143 -24.47 17.05 -8.93
N LEU A 144 -23.34 17.54 -8.41
CA LEU A 144 -23.18 18.94 -8.00
C LEU A 144 -22.89 19.89 -9.18
N VAL A 145 -22.65 19.35 -10.37
CA VAL A 145 -22.30 20.14 -11.56
C VAL A 145 -23.54 20.75 -12.19
N LYS A 146 -23.63 22.08 -12.19
CA LYS A 146 -24.78 22.82 -12.73
C LYS A 146 -24.95 22.73 -14.25
N SER A 147 -23.87 22.47 -14.99
CA SER A 147 -23.88 22.41 -16.46
C SER A 147 -24.09 21.00 -16.97
N LEU A 148 -25.21 20.76 -17.67
CA LEU A 148 -25.53 19.47 -18.28
C LEU A 148 -24.47 18.99 -19.27
N LYS A 149 -23.83 19.90 -20.02
CA LYS A 149 -22.77 19.55 -20.98
C LYS A 149 -21.54 19.00 -20.26
N VAL A 150 -21.12 19.69 -19.19
CA VAL A 150 -19.97 19.27 -18.37
C VAL A 150 -20.27 17.98 -17.63
N GLN A 151 -21.48 17.85 -17.07
CA GLN A 151 -21.93 16.63 -16.39
C GLN A 151 -21.87 15.41 -17.33
N ARG A 152 -22.46 15.52 -18.54
CA ARG A 152 -22.42 14.44 -19.54
C ARG A 152 -20.99 14.09 -19.97
N PHE A 153 -20.15 15.09 -20.18
CA PHE A 153 -18.74 14.87 -20.51
C PHE A 153 -18.02 14.09 -19.39
N LEU A 154 -18.18 14.50 -18.13
CA LEU A 154 -17.58 13.81 -16.99
C LEU A 154 -18.05 12.36 -16.85
N MET A 155 -19.34 12.09 -17.08
CA MET A 155 -19.86 10.71 -17.07
C MET A 155 -19.24 9.84 -18.18
N VAL A 156 -19.10 10.39 -19.40
CA VAL A 156 -18.47 9.66 -20.51
C VAL A 156 -17.00 9.37 -20.20
N VAL A 157 -16.27 10.35 -19.65
CA VAL A 157 -14.88 10.15 -19.21
C VAL A 157 -14.80 9.07 -18.13
N ALA A 158 -15.65 9.12 -17.11
CA ALA A 158 -15.68 8.12 -16.05
C ALA A 158 -15.96 6.70 -16.60
N LEU A 159 -16.86 6.57 -17.58
CA LEU A 159 -17.17 5.30 -18.23
C LEU A 159 -15.97 4.77 -19.02
N ILE A 160 -15.31 5.61 -19.81
CA ILE A 160 -14.12 5.23 -20.59
C ILE A 160 -12.99 4.76 -19.66
N VAL A 161 -12.71 5.51 -18.59
CA VAL A 161 -11.64 5.17 -17.64
C VAL A 161 -11.98 3.88 -16.91
N SER A 162 -13.24 3.70 -16.49
CA SER A 162 -13.69 2.48 -15.80
C SER A 162 -13.58 1.26 -16.71
N PHE A 163 -14.03 1.38 -17.97
CA PHE A 163 -13.92 0.31 -18.96
C PHE A 163 -12.45 -0.04 -19.24
N TRP A 164 -11.59 0.96 -19.39
CA TRP A 164 -10.16 0.76 -19.59
C TRP A 164 -9.50 0.05 -18.40
N ALA A 165 -9.80 0.48 -17.18
CA ALA A 165 -9.25 -0.11 -15.96
C ALA A 165 -9.67 -1.57 -15.81
N VAL A 166 -10.95 -1.88 -15.99
CA VAL A 166 -11.47 -3.26 -15.93
C VAL A 166 -10.84 -4.13 -17.02
N LYS A 167 -10.75 -3.63 -18.25
CA LYS A 167 -10.08 -4.34 -19.35
C LYS A 167 -8.62 -4.64 -19.02
N LYS A 168 -7.91 -3.71 -18.37
CA LYS A 168 -6.52 -3.91 -17.95
C LYS A 168 -6.39 -4.95 -16.85
N VAL A 169 -7.28 -4.95 -15.86
CA VAL A 169 -7.30 -5.97 -14.81
C VAL A 169 -7.55 -7.36 -15.40
N ILE A 170 -8.55 -7.51 -16.28
CA ILE A 170 -8.85 -8.79 -16.95
C ILE A 170 -7.65 -9.26 -17.80
N TYR A 171 -7.04 -8.34 -18.54
CA TYR A 171 -5.86 -8.67 -19.34
C TYR A 171 -4.69 -9.17 -18.48
N LEU A 172 -4.42 -8.50 -17.35
CA LEU A 172 -3.36 -8.90 -16.43
C LEU A 172 -3.66 -10.25 -15.77
N ASP A 173 -4.91 -10.49 -15.38
CA ASP A 173 -5.35 -11.76 -14.79
C ASP A 173 -5.20 -12.92 -15.78
N ASN A 174 -5.71 -12.75 -17.01
CA ASN A 174 -5.57 -13.74 -18.08
C ASN A 174 -4.10 -14.04 -18.40
N TRP A 175 -3.26 -13.00 -18.43
CA TRP A 175 -1.82 -13.14 -18.69
C TRP A 175 -1.12 -13.91 -17.56
N LYS A 176 -1.55 -13.72 -16.31
CA LYS A 176 -0.96 -14.35 -15.13
C LYS A 176 -1.40 -15.80 -14.92
N THR A 177 -2.69 -16.07 -15.07
CA THR A 177 -3.29 -17.39 -14.77
C THR A 177 -3.39 -18.28 -15.99
N GLY A 178 -3.33 -17.72 -17.19
CA GLY A 178 -3.67 -18.42 -18.43
C GLY A 178 -5.17 -18.74 -18.54
N TYR A 179 -5.98 -18.29 -17.57
CA TYR A 179 -7.42 -18.48 -17.58
C TYR A 179 -8.04 -17.49 -18.57
N GLY A 180 -8.74 -17.98 -19.58
CA GLY A 180 -9.53 -17.12 -20.45
C GLY A 180 -10.86 -16.81 -19.78
N VAL A 181 -11.13 -15.54 -19.48
CA VAL A 181 -12.49 -15.14 -19.05
C VAL A 181 -13.49 -15.55 -20.12
N HIS A 182 -14.29 -16.57 -19.82
CA HIS A 182 -15.43 -16.95 -20.63
C HIS A 182 -16.59 -16.03 -20.27
N ALA A 183 -17.04 -15.23 -21.24
CA ALA A 183 -18.29 -14.51 -21.09
C ALA A 183 -19.42 -15.53 -21.00
N TYR A 184 -19.87 -15.85 -19.79
CA TYR A 184 -21.11 -16.58 -19.60
C TYR A 184 -22.24 -15.66 -20.04
N TRP A 185 -22.74 -15.91 -21.25
CA TRP A 185 -24.00 -15.35 -21.66
C TRP A 185 -25.09 -16.06 -20.85
N PRO A 186 -26.01 -15.34 -20.17
CA PRO A 186 -27.15 -15.98 -19.55
C PRO A 186 -27.98 -16.63 -20.65
N SER A 187 -27.83 -17.94 -20.84
CA SER A 187 -28.75 -18.72 -21.65
C SER A 187 -30.02 -18.88 -20.82
N SER A 188 -31.05 -18.11 -21.18
CA SER A 188 -32.47 -18.16 -20.75
C SER A 188 -32.77 -18.69 -19.33
N TRP A 189 -33.39 -17.84 -18.52
CA TRP A 189 -34.19 -18.29 -17.37
C TRP A 189 -35.41 -19.09 -17.82
#